data_AF-A0A946VWP4-F1
#
_entry.id   AF-A0A946VWP4-F1
#
_cell.length_a   1.000
_cell.length_b   1.000
_cell.length_c   1.000
_cell.angle_alpha   90.00
_cell.angle_beta   90.00
_cell.angle_gamma   90.00
#
_symmetry.space_group_name_H-M   'P 1'
#
loop_
_entity.id
_entity.type
_entity.pdbx_description
1 polymer ?
#
loop_
_entity_poly.entity_id
_entity_poly.type
_entity_poly.pdbx_seq_one_letter_code
_entity_poly.pdbx_strand_id
1 'polypeptide(L)'
;MLRQRVATGVAVALAFLVALFALPAIYLSAISATVLVFAAWEWAALAGLADQRLRTAFTAIVGLGSLLVWWLLVERTLLTQSFMLGLFALGVLLWLLLLAAVIKYPASSFLLHSVRARLVLGVLVLLLASTGFTFLSVHPLGKFW
;
A
#
# COMPACT_ATOMS: atom_id res chain seq x y z
N MET A 1 3.42 31.19 3.13
CA MET A 1 3.48 29.87 2.46
C MET A 1 4.24 28.81 3.26
N LEU A 2 5.47 29.06 3.72
CA LEU A 2 6.21 28.07 4.52
C LEU A 2 5.52 27.72 5.85
N ARG A 3 5.01 28.73 6.58
CA ARG A 3 4.28 28.53 7.85
C ARG A 3 3.09 27.57 7.72
N GLN A 4 2.30 27.69 6.64
CA GLN A 4 1.17 26.79 6.39
C GLN A 4 1.62 25.36 6.09
N ARG A 5 2.64 25.18 5.25
CA ARG A 5 3.19 23.85 4.91
C ARG A 5 3.77 23.14 6.13
N VAL A 6 4.50 23.87 6.98
CA VAL A 6 5.04 23.35 8.24
C VAL A 6 3.91 22.97 9.19
N ALA A 7 2.93 23.86 9.38
CA ALA A 7 1.78 23.58 10.25
C ALA A 7 1.00 22.33 9.81
N THR A 8 0.70 22.19 8.51
CA THR A 8 0.00 21.00 8.00
C THR A 8 0.84 19.73 8.10
N GLY A 9 2.14 19.81 7.83
CA GLY A 9 3.03 18.65 7.94
C GLY A 9 3.16 18.14 9.38
N VAL A 10 3.32 19.06 10.34
CA VAL A 10 3.38 18.74 11.78
C VAL A 10 2.04 18.15 12.24
N ALA A 11 0.91 18.73 11.84
CA ALA A 11 -0.41 18.22 12.20
C ALA A 11 -0.64 16.79 11.68
N VAL A 12 -0.29 16.51 10.42
CA VAL A 12 -0.41 15.16 9.83
C VAL A 12 0.53 14.17 10.53
N ALA A 13 1.77 14.56 10.82
CA ALA A 13 2.71 13.71 11.52
C ALA A 13 2.21 13.34 12.93
N LEU A 14 1.72 14.32 13.69
CA LEU A 14 1.15 14.09 15.02
C LEU A 14 -0.11 13.21 14.95
N ALA A 15 -1.00 13.47 14.00
CA ALA A 15 -2.20 12.64 13.80
C ALA A 15 -1.83 11.19 13.47
N PHE A 16 -0.82 10.97 12.64
CA PHE A 16 -0.32 9.63 12.33
C PHE A 16 0.28 8.94 13.56
N LEU A 17 1.10 9.63 14.36
CA LEU A 17 1.68 9.06 15.58
C LEU A 17 0.59 8.70 16.61
N VAL A 18 -0.42 9.57 16.77
CA VAL A 18 -1.57 9.28 17.62
C VAL A 18 -2.32 8.04 17.11
N ALA A 19 -2.58 7.95 15.80
CA ALA A 19 -3.19 6.74 15.22
C ALA A 19 -2.31 5.50 15.40
N LEU A 20 -0.99 5.62 15.34
CA LEU A 20 -0.07 4.49 15.49
C LEU A 20 -0.07 3.93 16.93
N PHE A 21 -0.10 4.81 17.94
CA PHE A 21 0.05 4.41 19.34
C PHE A 21 -1.27 4.28 20.11
N ALA A 22 -2.34 4.98 19.70
CA ALA A 22 -3.59 5.02 20.44
C ALA A 22 -4.72 4.19 19.80
N LEU A 23 -4.66 3.91 18.49
CA LEU A 23 -5.71 3.13 17.83
C LEU A 23 -5.44 1.63 17.96
N PRO A 24 -6.49 0.84 18.27
CA PRO A 24 -6.42 -0.61 18.12
C PRO A 24 -6.01 -1.00 16.69
N ALA A 25 -5.26 -2.09 16.56
CA ALA A 25 -4.64 -2.50 15.30
C ALA A 25 -5.64 -2.67 14.13
N ILE A 26 -6.89 -3.05 14.42
CA ILE A 26 -7.95 -3.15 13.40
C ILE A 26 -8.30 -1.79 12.79
N TYR A 27 -8.38 -0.73 13.60
CA TYR A 27 -8.67 0.61 13.11
C TYR A 27 -7.48 1.22 12.38
N LEU A 28 -6.26 0.97 12.86
CA LEU A 28 -5.04 1.36 12.15
C LEU A 28 -4.97 0.71 10.76
N SER A 29 -5.27 -0.59 10.66
CA SER A 29 -5.35 -1.32 9.39
C SER A 29 -6.42 -0.72 8.45
N ALA A 30 -7.61 -0.38 8.96
CA ALA A 30 -8.67 0.23 8.18
C ALA A 30 -8.30 1.63 7.65
N ILE A 31 -7.66 2.47 8.47
CA ILE A 31 -7.17 3.78 8.03
C ILE A 31 -6.07 3.60 6.98
N SER A 32 -5.11 2.71 7.21
CA SER A 32 -4.05 2.42 6.23
C SER A 32 -4.61 1.93 4.90
N ALA A 33 -5.60 1.02 4.91
CA ALA A 33 -6.27 0.56 3.69
C ALA A 33 -6.95 1.73 2.96
N THR A 34 -7.59 2.65 3.69
CA THR A 34 -8.21 3.85 3.12
C THR A 34 -7.17 4.75 2.45
N VAL A 35 -6.04 5.01 3.14
CA VAL A 35 -4.92 5.78 2.58
C VAL A 35 -4.35 5.10 1.32
N LEU A 36 -4.26 3.77 1.30
CA LEU A 36 -3.80 3.01 0.13
C LEU A 36 -4.77 3.11 -1.06
N VAL A 37 -6.08 3.20 -0.82
CA VAL A 37 -7.06 3.47 -1.89
C VAL A 37 -6.86 4.88 -2.47
N PHE A 38 -6.64 5.89 -1.63
CA PHE A 38 -6.25 7.22 -2.13
C PHE A 38 -4.91 7.19 -2.88
N ALA A 39 -3.93 6.42 -2.40
CA ALA A 39 -2.67 6.23 -3.09
C ALA A 39 -2.85 5.55 -4.46
N ALA A 40 -3.82 4.64 -4.61
CA ALA A 40 -4.13 4.03 -5.90
C ALA A 40 -4.65 5.06 -6.92
N TRP A 41 -5.47 6.01 -6.47
CA TRP A 41 -5.97 7.10 -7.31
C TRP A 41 -4.85 7.99 -7.86
N GLU A 42 -3.89 8.35 -7.00
CA GLU A 42 -2.72 9.13 -7.37
C GLU A 42 -1.74 8.32 -8.24
N TRP A 43 -1.56 7.04 -7.92
CA TRP A 43 -0.71 6.14 -8.70
C TRP A 43 -1.20 5.97 -10.13
N ALA A 44 -2.52 5.86 -10.33
CA ALA A 44 -3.11 5.79 -11.68
C ALA A 44 -2.74 7.02 -12.53
N ALA A 45 -2.74 8.22 -11.93
CA ALA A 45 -2.32 9.44 -12.60
C ALA A 45 -0.82 9.43 -12.94
N LEU A 46 0.03 9.04 -11.97
CA LEU A 46 1.48 8.91 -12.17
C LEU A 46 1.85 7.84 -13.20
N ALA A 47 1.03 6.80 -13.34
CA ALA A 47 1.18 5.78 -14.36
C ALA A 47 0.81 6.29 -15.77
N GLY A 48 0.21 7.47 -15.90
CA GLY A 48 -0.17 8.09 -17.17
C GLY A 48 -1.62 7.84 -17.60
N LEU A 49 -2.50 7.37 -16.71
CA LEU A 49 -3.93 7.30 -17.01
C LEU A 49 -4.56 8.69 -16.89
N ALA A 50 -4.90 9.29 -18.03
CA ALA A 50 -5.60 10.57 -18.09
C ALA A 50 -7.13 10.43 -17.93
N ASP A 51 -7.70 9.30 -18.35
CA ASP A 51 -9.14 9.06 -18.28
C ASP A 51 -9.59 8.79 -16.84
N GLN A 52 -10.50 9.64 -16.35
CA GLN A 52 -11.11 9.54 -15.03
C GLN A 52 -11.74 8.16 -14.77
N ARG A 53 -12.40 7.55 -15.77
CA ARG A 53 -13.04 6.23 -15.66
C ARG A 53 -12.00 5.12 -15.45
N LEU A 54 -10.88 5.20 -16.14
CA LEU A 54 -9.78 4.22 -15.98
C LEU A 54 -9.10 4.37 -14.62
N ARG A 55 -8.95 5.61 -14.13
CA ARG A 55 -8.44 5.86 -12.77
C ARG A 55 -9.40 5.33 -11.71
N THR A 56 -10.71 5.52 -11.88
CA THR A 56 -11.72 4.96 -10.94
C THR A 56 -11.70 3.44 -10.97
N ALA A 57 -11.59 2.83 -12.16
CA ALA A 57 -11.51 1.39 -12.30
C ALA A 57 -10.27 0.81 -11.60
N PHE A 58 -9.09 1.41 -11.82
CA PHE A 58 -7.86 1.01 -11.14
C PHE A 58 -7.97 1.13 -9.61
N THR A 59 -8.51 2.24 -9.13
CA THR A 59 -8.71 2.50 -7.70
C THR A 59 -9.69 1.49 -7.09
N ALA A 60 -10.77 1.16 -7.80
CA ALA A 60 -11.73 0.15 -7.39
C ALA A 60 -11.09 -1.25 -7.35
N ILE A 61 -10.24 -1.61 -8.32
CA ILE A 61 -9.51 -2.90 -8.31
C ILE A 61 -8.63 -3.00 -7.06
N VAL A 62 -7.87 -1.95 -6.72
CA VAL A 62 -7.03 -1.95 -5.52
C VAL A 62 -7.91 -2.02 -4.26
N GLY A 63 -8.97 -1.22 -4.16
CA GLY A 63 -9.87 -1.23 -3.01
C GLY A 63 -10.59 -2.56 -2.80
N LEU A 64 -11.13 -3.17 -3.86
CA LEU A 64 -11.75 -4.49 -3.80
C LEU A 64 -10.73 -5.58 -3.47
N GLY A 65 -9.51 -5.49 -4.00
CA GLY A 65 -8.41 -6.38 -3.64
C GLY A 65 -8.03 -6.27 -2.16
N SER A 66 -7.94 -5.06 -1.62
CA SER A 66 -7.71 -4.82 -0.19
C SER A 66 -8.84 -5.40 0.68
N LEU A 67 -10.10 -5.24 0.27
CA LEU A 67 -11.25 -5.83 0.96
C LEU A 67 -11.23 -7.37 0.91
N LEU A 68 -10.87 -7.95 -0.23
CA LEU A 68 -10.73 -9.40 -0.38
C LEU A 68 -9.63 -9.94 0.54
N VAL A 69 -8.47 -9.27 0.58
CA VAL A 69 -7.37 -9.61 1.49
C VAL A 69 -7.83 -9.56 2.94
N TRP A 70 -8.55 -8.51 3.33
CA TRP A 70 -9.14 -8.39 4.66
C TRP A 70 -10.08 -9.56 4.98
N TRP A 71 -11.01 -9.88 4.08
CA TRP A 71 -11.95 -10.98 4.28
C TRP A 71 -11.25 -12.34 4.39
N LEU A 72 -10.20 -12.59 3.59
CA LEU A 72 -9.44 -13.85 3.65
C LEU A 72 -8.63 -14.00 4.95
N LEU A 73 -8.05 -12.91 5.46
CA LEU A 73 -7.20 -12.91 6.64
C LEU A 73 -7.98 -12.86 7.95
N VAL A 74 -8.99 -11.98 8.03
CA VAL A 74 -9.71 -11.69 9.27
C VAL A 74 -10.88 -12.65 9.47
N GLU A 75 -11.71 -12.84 8.45
CA GLU A 75 -12.96 -13.60 8.58
C GLU A 75 -12.74 -15.10 8.37
N ARG A 76 -11.92 -15.45 7.37
CA ARG A 76 -11.77 -16.85 6.95
C ARG A 76 -10.53 -17.53 7.55
N THR A 77 -9.55 -16.78 8.05
CA THR A 77 -8.29 -17.32 8.59
C THR A 77 -7.58 -18.30 7.64
N LEU A 78 -7.78 -18.14 6.32
CA LEU A 78 -7.38 -19.15 5.31
C LEU A 78 -5.91 -19.11 4.95
N LEU A 79 -5.20 -18.04 5.33
CA LEU A 79 -3.82 -17.84 4.92
C LEU A 79 -2.88 -18.46 5.95
N THR A 80 -2.24 -19.56 5.56
CA THR A 80 -1.25 -20.24 6.39
C THR A 80 -0.03 -19.36 6.61
N GLN A 81 0.65 -19.53 7.75
CA GLN A 81 1.87 -18.80 8.07
C GLN A 81 2.94 -18.96 6.99
N SER A 82 3.11 -20.16 6.43
CA SER A 82 4.06 -20.44 5.35
C SER A 82 3.75 -19.64 4.08
N PHE A 83 2.47 -19.50 3.73
CA PHE A 83 2.06 -18.71 2.58
C PHE A 83 2.34 -17.21 2.80
N MET A 84 2.03 -16.69 3.99
CA MET A 84 2.32 -15.29 4.34
C MET A 84 3.82 -14.99 4.34
N LEU A 85 4.66 -15.90 4.85
CA LEU A 85 6.11 -15.77 4.78
C LEU A 85 6.60 -15.73 3.32
N GLY A 86 6.09 -16.62 2.46
CA GLY A 86 6.40 -16.61 1.04
C GLY A 86 5.98 -15.30 0.36
N LEU A 87 4.78 -14.80 0.64
CA LEU A 87 4.27 -13.54 0.10
C LEU A 87 5.11 -12.34 0.53
N PHE A 88 5.49 -12.25 1.81
CA PHE A 88 6.34 -11.17 2.29
C PHE A 88 7.79 -11.28 1.78
N ALA A 89 8.32 -12.50 1.61
CA ALA A 89 9.62 -12.70 0.97
C ALA A 89 9.61 -12.20 -0.49
N LEU A 90 8.56 -12.52 -1.25
CA LEU A 90 8.35 -11.96 -2.60
C LEU A 90 8.22 -10.43 -2.55
N GLY A 91 7.56 -9.91 -1.52
CA GLY A 91 7.46 -8.48 -1.28
C GLY A 91 8.80 -7.79 -1.05
N VAL A 92 9.65 -8.38 -0.21
CA VAL A 92 11.03 -7.89 0.00
C VAL A 92 11.81 -7.92 -1.31
N LEU A 93 11.73 -9.01 -2.08
CA LEU A 93 12.38 -9.11 -3.39
C LEU A 93 11.89 -8.02 -4.35
N LEU A 94 10.58 -7.77 -4.40
CA LEU A 94 10.01 -6.69 -5.21
C LEU A 94 10.58 -5.32 -4.81
N TRP A 95 10.63 -5.01 -3.52
CA TRP A 95 11.20 -3.75 -3.03
C TRP A 95 12.69 -3.62 -3.35
N LEU A 96 13.47 -4.70 -3.23
CA LEU A 96 14.89 -4.71 -3.61
C LEU A 96 15.08 -4.48 -5.11
N LEU A 97 14.23 -5.07 -5.95
CA LEU A 97 14.26 -4.85 -7.40
C LEU A 97 13.90 -3.40 -7.75
N LEU A 98 12.88 -2.83 -7.10
CA LEU A 98 12.50 -1.42 -7.28
C LEU A 98 13.62 -0.48 -6.81
N LEU A 99 14.26 -0.76 -5.67
CA LEU A 99 15.40 0.00 -5.18
C LEU A 99 16.58 -0.07 -6.16
N ALA A 100 16.91 -1.26 -6.65
CA ALA A 100 17.96 -1.43 -7.66
C ALA A 100 17.63 -0.68 -8.96
N ALA A 101 16.36 -0.63 -9.36
CA ALA A 101 15.91 0.16 -10.50
C ALA A 101 16.10 1.66 -10.25
N VAL A 102 15.81 2.17 -9.06
CA VAL A 102 16.04 3.58 -8.71
C VAL A 102 17.53 3.93 -8.73
N ILE A 103 18.39 3.08 -8.16
CA ILE A 103 19.85 3.30 -8.12
C ILE A 103 20.45 3.31 -9.54
N LYS A 104 19.96 2.47 -10.45
CA LYS A 104 20.44 2.36 -11.84
C LYS A 104 19.78 3.34 -12.79
N TYR A 105 18.97 4.28 -12.29
CA TYR A 105 18.34 5.30 -13.13
C TYR A 105 19.42 6.17 -13.79
N PRO A 106 19.32 6.50 -15.10
CA PRO A 106 18.20 6.28 -16.02
C PRO A 106 18.22 4.96 -16.82
N ALA A 107 19.28 4.15 -16.73
CA ALA A 107 19.45 2.95 -17.56
C ALA A 107 18.36 1.88 -17.35
N SER A 108 17.77 1.82 -16.15
CA SER A 108 16.67 0.92 -15.75
C SER A 108 15.27 1.40 -16.16
N SER A 109 15.14 2.59 -16.73
CA SER A 109 13.83 3.22 -17.04
C SER A 109 12.98 2.43 -18.03
N PHE A 110 13.59 1.56 -18.84
CA PHE A 110 12.88 0.67 -19.77
C PHE A 110 11.82 -0.21 -19.07
N LEU A 111 12.08 -0.66 -17.84
CA LEU A 111 11.15 -1.50 -17.06
C LEU A 111 9.86 -0.75 -16.69
N LEU A 112 9.91 0.57 -16.61
CA LEU A 112 8.79 1.44 -16.20
C LEU A 112 8.23 2.26 -17.36
N HIS A 113 8.70 2.01 -18.59
CA HIS A 113 8.34 2.82 -19.75
C HIS A 113 6.85 2.70 -20.10
N SER A 114 6.29 1.49 -19.99
CA SER A 114 4.88 1.26 -20.33
C SER A 114 3.95 1.65 -19.18
N VAL A 115 2.78 2.21 -19.54
CA VAL A 115 1.67 2.48 -18.59
C VAL A 115 1.25 1.19 -17.88
N ARG A 116 1.15 0.09 -18.63
CA ARG A 116 0.74 -1.22 -18.09
C ARG A 116 1.70 -1.72 -17.00
N ALA A 117 3.01 -1.64 -17.22
CA ALA A 117 3.99 -2.05 -16.22
C ALA A 117 3.86 -1.23 -14.93
N ARG A 118 3.70 0.10 -15.05
CA ARG A 118 3.48 0.98 -13.89
C ARG A 118 2.20 0.64 -13.14
N LEU A 119 1.11 0.32 -13.84
CA LEU A 119 -0.15 -0.09 -13.19
C LEU A 119 -0.02 -1.44 -12.48
N VAL A 120 0.59 -2.44 -13.12
CA VAL A 120 0.83 -3.76 -12.50
C VAL A 120 1.69 -3.61 -11.24
N LEU A 121 2.75 -2.82 -11.29
CA LEU A 121 3.57 -2.54 -10.11
C LEU A 121 2.78 -1.81 -9.01
N GLY A 122 1.91 -0.87 -9.38
CA GLY A 122 1.01 -0.22 -8.43
C GLY A 122 0.11 -1.21 -7.70
N VAL A 123 -0.54 -2.12 -8.45
CA VAL A 123 -1.37 -3.18 -7.85
C VAL A 123 -0.53 -4.04 -6.89
N LEU A 124 0.63 -4.52 -7.34
CA LEU A 124 1.49 -5.40 -6.54
C LEU A 124 1.94 -4.71 -5.24
N VAL A 125 2.44 -3.48 -5.31
CA VAL A 125 2.96 -2.75 -4.15
C VAL A 125 1.83 -2.37 -3.20
N LEU A 126 0.70 -1.85 -3.70
CA LEU A 126 -0.41 -1.40 -2.87
C LEU A 126 -1.15 -2.57 -2.20
N LEU A 127 -1.37 -3.67 -2.92
CA LEU A 127 -2.01 -4.86 -2.33
C LEU A 127 -1.08 -5.55 -1.33
N LEU A 128 0.22 -5.62 -1.60
CA LEU A 128 1.19 -6.13 -0.64
C LEU A 128 1.22 -5.29 0.64
N ALA A 129 1.22 -3.95 0.51
CA ALA A 129 1.15 -3.05 1.66
C ALA A 129 -0.15 -3.25 2.45
N SER A 130 -1.29 -3.34 1.76
CA SER A 130 -2.58 -3.63 2.37
C SER A 130 -2.57 -4.96 3.12
N THR A 131 -1.93 -5.98 2.54
CA THR A 131 -1.78 -7.30 3.17
C THR A 131 -0.93 -7.23 4.44
N GLY A 132 0.16 -6.48 4.42
CA GLY A 132 0.99 -6.24 5.61
C GLY A 132 0.19 -5.61 6.76
N PHE A 133 -0.56 -4.54 6.49
CA PHE A 133 -1.38 -3.88 7.51
C PHE A 133 -2.49 -4.79 8.07
N THR A 134 -3.18 -5.54 7.20
CA THR A 134 -4.21 -6.49 7.63
C THR A 134 -3.62 -7.66 8.42
N PHE A 135 -2.48 -8.20 7.99
CA PHE A 135 -1.83 -9.29 8.70
C PHE A 135 -1.39 -8.88 10.11
N LEU A 136 -0.79 -7.69 10.24
CA LEU A 136 -0.38 -7.17 11.55
C LEU A 136 -1.57 -6.91 12.48
N SER A 137 -2.76 -6.58 11.96
CA SER A 137 -3.92 -6.33 12.81
C SER A 137 -4.53 -7.59 13.42
N VAL A 138 -4.34 -8.75 12.79
CA VAL A 138 -4.81 -10.04 13.31
C VAL A 138 -3.73 -10.84 14.04
N HIS A 139 -2.45 -10.58 13.75
CA HIS A 139 -1.36 -11.35 14.33
C HIS A 139 -1.19 -11.07 15.83
N PRO A 140 -1.01 -12.10 16.70
CA PRO A 140 -0.89 -11.91 18.14
C PRO A 140 0.25 -10.97 18.55
N LEU A 141 1.38 -11.06 17.85
CA LEU A 141 2.55 -10.18 18.06
C LEU A 141 2.43 -8.81 17.36
N GLY A 142 1.41 -8.62 16.52
CA GLY A 142 1.15 -7.37 15.80
C GLY A 142 0.25 -6.40 16.55
N LYS A 143 -0.33 -6.85 17.68
CA LYS A 143 -0.96 -5.95 18.65
C LYS A 143 0.13 -5.10 19.30
N PHE A 144 0.30 -3.89 18.78
CA PHE A 144 1.00 -2.86 19.53
C PHE A 144 0.14 -2.60 20.78
N TRP A 145 0.61 -3.14 21.91
CA TRP A 145 0.07 -3.02 23.28
C TRP A 145 -1.26 -3.76 23.54
#